data_AF-R0KNM4-F1
#
_entry.id   AF-R0KNM4-F1
#
_cell.length_a   1.000
_cell.length_b   1.000
_cell.length_c   1.000
_cell.angle_alpha   90.00
_cell.angle_beta   90.00
_cell.angle_gamma   90.00
#
_symmetry.space_group_name_H-M   'P 1'
#
loop_
_entity.id
_entity.type
_entity.pdbx_description
1 polymer ?
#
loop_
_entity_poly.entity_id
_entity_poly.type
_entity_poly.pdbx_seq_one_letter_code
_entity_poly.pdbx_strand_id
1 'polypeptide(L)'
;MTSSYSTQPAAMDDPDHGWKPNNRPQSTVARNFMTELNSLFNLDDGGVETLDRTVHEKKEAVNSQTKELEALEARLRAAEERLNQAKNHSPPAKRDHGNTTKTTNQDEARLQGAASPLAQKTPSMPGALPQTATPSSTTSADYVLVERPSSSAQAEAA
;
A
#
# COMPACT_ATOMS: atom_id res chain seq x y z
N MET A 1 65.28 3.16 -24.10
CA MET A 1 65.02 1.83 -23.52
C MET A 1 63.61 1.84 -22.95
N THR A 2 62.61 1.43 -23.74
CA THR A 2 61.21 1.37 -23.29
C THR A 2 60.89 -0.09 -23.01
N SER A 3 60.84 -0.46 -21.73
CA SER A 3 60.52 -1.81 -21.30
C SER A 3 59.00 -2.00 -21.39
N SER A 4 58.54 -2.75 -22.40
CA SER A 4 57.15 -3.17 -22.54
C SER A 4 56.89 -4.37 -21.64
N TYR A 5 56.10 -4.19 -20.59
CA TYR A 5 55.58 -5.31 -19.79
C TYR A 5 54.40 -5.94 -20.52
N SER A 6 54.58 -7.17 -21.02
CA SER A 6 53.47 -8.01 -21.47
C SER A 6 52.61 -8.39 -20.27
N THR A 7 51.42 -7.81 -20.17
CA THR A 7 50.38 -8.31 -19.26
C THR A 7 49.82 -9.60 -19.85
N GLN A 8 50.31 -10.75 -19.39
CA GLN A 8 49.70 -12.04 -19.66
C GLN A 8 48.36 -12.10 -18.91
N PRO A 9 47.23 -12.42 -19.56
CA PRO A 9 46.00 -12.69 -18.84
C PRO A 9 46.21 -13.99 -18.06
N ALA A 10 46.25 -13.89 -16.73
CA ALA A 10 46.15 -15.06 -15.87
C ALA A 10 44.77 -15.68 -16.12
N ALA A 11 44.70 -16.69 -16.97
CA ALA A 11 43.58 -17.62 -16.99
C ALA A 11 43.55 -18.25 -15.61
N MET A 12 42.65 -17.76 -14.75
CA MET A 12 42.31 -18.42 -13.49
C MET A 12 41.53 -19.67 -13.90
N ASP A 13 42.24 -20.78 -14.08
CA ASP A 13 41.60 -22.09 -14.18
C ASP A 13 40.80 -22.32 -12.90
N ASP A 14 39.49 -22.53 -13.07
CA ASP A 14 38.56 -22.81 -11.98
C ASP A 14 39.02 -24.08 -11.24
N PRO A 15 39.45 -23.99 -9.97
CA PRO A 15 40.02 -25.12 -9.25
C PRO A 15 39.04 -26.29 -9.07
N ASP A 16 37.74 -26.04 -9.25
CA ASP A 16 36.67 -27.01 -9.05
C ASP A 16 36.15 -27.60 -10.37
N HIS A 17 36.72 -27.26 -11.52
CA HIS A 17 36.24 -27.72 -12.84
C HIS A 17 36.23 -29.25 -13.02
N GLY A 18 37.07 -29.97 -12.26
CA GLY A 18 37.15 -31.43 -12.26
C GLY A 18 36.45 -32.10 -11.08
N TRP A 19 35.83 -31.33 -10.18
CA TRP A 19 35.23 -31.88 -8.98
C TRP A 19 34.02 -32.75 -9.36
N LYS A 20 34.05 -34.01 -8.92
CA LYS A 20 32.94 -34.95 -9.05
C LYS A 20 32.52 -35.38 -7.65
N PRO A 21 31.22 -35.35 -7.32
CA PRO A 21 30.76 -35.87 -6.05
C PRO A 21 31.11 -37.35 -5.95
N ASN A 22 31.98 -37.69 -5.01
CA ASN A 22 32.18 -39.09 -4.63
C ASN A 22 30.91 -39.55 -3.91
N ASN A 23 30.40 -40.76 -4.19
CA ASN A 23 29.20 -41.39 -3.58
C ASN A 23 29.29 -41.62 -2.05
N ARG A 24 30.10 -40.82 -1.34
CA ARG A 24 30.15 -40.78 0.11
C ARG A 24 28.94 -40.00 0.63
N PRO A 25 28.30 -40.45 1.71
CA PRO A 25 27.20 -39.71 2.30
C PRO A 25 27.68 -38.35 2.81
N GLN A 26 26.95 -37.29 2.48
CA GLN A 26 27.19 -35.95 3.00
C GLN A 26 26.96 -35.92 4.52
N SER A 27 27.81 -35.20 5.26
CA SER A 27 27.65 -35.10 6.71
C SER A 27 26.31 -34.46 7.07
N THR A 28 25.72 -34.89 8.19
CA THR A 28 24.47 -34.29 8.71
C THR A 28 24.63 -32.80 8.99
N VAL A 29 25.79 -32.39 9.52
CA VAL A 29 26.10 -30.97 9.76
C VAL A 29 26.11 -30.17 8.46
N ALA A 30 26.75 -30.69 7.41
CA ALA A 30 26.78 -30.01 6.12
C ALA A 30 25.39 -29.97 5.46
N ARG A 31 24.55 -31.00 5.65
CA ARG A 31 23.16 -30.97 5.17
C ARG A 31 22.35 -29.88 5.86
N ASN A 32 22.42 -29.81 7.19
CA ASN A 32 21.73 -28.77 7.96
C ASN A 32 22.20 -27.37 7.56
N PHE A 33 23.52 -27.20 7.43
CA PHE A 33 24.12 -25.94 7.01
C PHE A 33 23.68 -25.53 5.59
N MET A 34 23.65 -26.47 4.63
CA MET A 34 23.13 -26.19 3.29
C MET A 34 21.66 -25.81 3.31
N THR A 35 20.83 -26.48 4.12
CA THR A 35 19.43 -26.10 4.28
C THR A 35 19.29 -24.68 4.84
N GLU A 36 20.09 -24.30 5.83
CA GLU A 36 20.10 -22.93 6.36
C GLU A 36 20.52 -21.90 5.29
N LEU A 37 21.53 -22.21 4.47
CA LEU A 37 21.94 -21.34 3.37
C LEU A 37 20.84 -21.22 2.31
N ASN A 38 20.22 -22.32 1.92
CA ASN A 38 19.14 -22.28 0.96
C ASN A 38 17.95 -21.45 1.46
N SER A 39 17.61 -21.58 2.75
CA SER A 39 16.57 -20.77 3.37
C SER A 39 16.98 -19.30 3.53
N LEU A 40 18.24 -19.01 3.85
CA LEU A 40 18.74 -17.63 3.98
C LEU A 40 18.73 -16.87 2.65
N PHE A 41 19.09 -17.58 1.58
CA PHE A 41 19.15 -17.03 0.23
C PHE A 41 17.89 -17.30 -0.59
N ASN A 42 16.85 -17.88 0.02
CA ASN A 42 15.63 -18.36 -0.64
C ASN A 42 15.94 -19.12 -1.95
N LEU A 43 16.98 -19.94 -1.94
CA LEU A 43 17.39 -20.80 -3.07
C LEU A 43 16.49 -22.03 -3.19
N ASP A 44 15.74 -22.34 -2.13
CA ASP A 44 14.72 -23.38 -2.18
C ASP A 44 13.62 -22.99 -3.18
N ASP A 45 13.33 -23.91 -4.11
CA ASP A 45 12.16 -23.95 -5.00
C ASP A 45 11.68 -22.59 -5.57
N GLY A 46 12.58 -21.83 -6.19
CA GLY A 46 12.19 -20.67 -7.01
C GLY A 46 11.82 -19.42 -6.21
N GLY A 47 12.42 -19.21 -5.03
CA GLY A 47 12.24 -17.99 -4.24
C GLY A 47 12.57 -16.70 -5.02
N VAL A 48 13.59 -16.74 -5.89
CA VAL A 48 13.94 -15.60 -6.78
C VAL A 48 12.86 -15.36 -7.83
N GLU A 49 12.38 -16.41 -8.50
CA GLU A 49 11.31 -16.31 -9.50
C GLU A 49 9.99 -15.81 -8.88
N THR A 50 9.69 -16.27 -7.67
CA THR A 50 8.53 -15.80 -6.91
C THR A 50 8.68 -14.32 -6.54
N LEU A 51 9.86 -13.91 -6.09
CA LEU A 51 10.15 -12.51 -5.79
C LEU A 51 9.99 -11.62 -7.03
N ASP A 52 10.53 -12.04 -8.18
CA ASP A 52 10.41 -11.30 -9.43
C ASP A 52 8.94 -11.12 -9.85
N ARG A 53 8.16 -12.21 -9.84
CA ARG A 53 6.72 -12.16 -10.11
C ARG A 53 6.00 -11.19 -9.18
N THR A 54 6.22 -11.27 -7.88
CA THR A 54 5.57 -10.38 -6.90
C THR A 54 5.97 -8.92 -7.08
N VAL A 55 7.24 -8.64 -7.42
CA VAL A 55 7.70 -7.29 -7.72
C VAL A 55 7.00 -6.75 -8.96
N HIS A 56 6.89 -7.56 -10.02
CA HIS A 56 6.20 -7.18 -11.24
C HIS A 56 4.71 -6.86 -10.98
N GLU A 57 3.99 -7.75 -10.29
CA GLU A 57 2.59 -7.56 -9.92
C GLU A 57 2.38 -6.27 -9.10
N LYS A 58 3.24 -6.02 -8.10
CA LYS A 58 3.16 -4.80 -7.29
C LYS A 58 3.45 -3.54 -8.10
N LYS A 59 4.39 -3.60 -9.03
CA LYS A 59 4.71 -2.47 -9.92
C LYS A 59 3.52 -2.09 -10.77
N GLU A 60 2.83 -3.07 -11.36
CA GLU A 60 1.63 -2.82 -12.16
C GLU A 60 0.50 -2.23 -11.30
N ALA A 61 0.29 -2.77 -10.08
CA ALA A 61 -0.72 -2.24 -9.16
C ALA A 61 -0.43 -0.78 -8.75
N VAL A 62 0.81 -0.46 -8.40
CA VAL A 62 1.22 0.91 -8.04
C VAL A 62 1.07 1.86 -9.23
N ASN A 63 1.43 1.42 -10.44
CA ASN A 63 1.25 2.22 -11.65
C ASN A 63 -0.22 2.53 -11.91
N SER A 64 -1.13 1.55 -11.76
CA SER A 64 -2.57 1.78 -11.88
C SER A 64 -3.07 2.78 -10.86
N GLN A 65 -2.74 2.58 -9.59
CA GLN A 65 -3.13 3.49 -8.50
C GLN A 65 -2.61 4.91 -8.71
N THR A 66 -1.38 5.05 -9.20
CA THR A 66 -0.78 6.35 -9.49
C THR A 66 -1.56 7.10 -10.57
N LYS A 67 -1.96 6.42 -11.65
CA LYS A 67 -2.78 7.02 -12.72
C LYS A 67 -4.17 7.44 -12.22
N GLU A 68 -4.78 6.62 -11.36
CA GLU A 68 -6.07 6.95 -10.75
C GLU A 68 -5.96 8.18 -9.83
N LEU A 69 -4.91 8.26 -9.01
CA LEU A 69 -4.65 9.42 -8.16
C LEU A 69 -4.40 10.68 -8.99
N GLU A 70 -3.61 10.61 -10.06
CA GLU A 70 -3.38 11.73 -10.97
C GLU A 70 -4.70 12.24 -11.58
N ALA A 71 -5.57 11.33 -12.02
CA ALA A 71 -6.87 11.70 -12.56
C ALA A 71 -7.77 12.39 -11.51
N LEU A 72 -7.74 11.93 -10.26
CA LEU A 72 -8.47 12.55 -9.16
C LEU A 72 -7.92 13.94 -8.82
N GLU A 73 -6.60 14.08 -8.75
CA GLU A 73 -5.94 15.36 -8.50
C GLU A 73 -6.25 16.38 -9.61
N ALA A 74 -6.22 15.95 -10.87
CA ALA A 74 -6.59 16.80 -12.01
C ALA A 74 -8.04 17.27 -11.91
N ARG A 75 -8.96 16.38 -11.52
CA ARG A 75 -10.37 16.71 -11.32
C ARG A 75 -10.57 17.70 -10.17
N LEU A 76 -9.88 17.50 -9.05
CA LEU A 76 -9.92 18.42 -7.91
C LEU A 76 -9.41 19.80 -8.30
N ARG A 77 -8.27 19.87 -9.00
CA ARG A 77 -7.69 21.13 -9.47
C ARG A 77 -8.64 21.87 -10.43
N ALA A 78 -9.25 21.17 -11.37
CA ALA A 78 -10.22 21.76 -12.29
C ALA A 78 -11.49 22.27 -11.58
N ALA A 79 -11.97 21.54 -10.55
CA ALA A 79 -13.10 21.98 -9.75
C ALA A 79 -12.76 23.20 -8.88
N GLU A 80 -11.57 23.23 -8.30
CA GLU A 80 -11.07 24.34 -7.51
C GLU A 80 -10.91 25.61 -8.36
N GLU A 81 -10.39 25.48 -9.58
CA GLU A 81 -10.29 26.60 -10.50
C GLU A 81 -11.68 27.19 -10.84
N ARG A 82 -12.67 26.34 -11.12
CA ARG A 82 -14.06 26.78 -11.36
C ARG A 82 -14.65 27.48 -10.14
N LEU A 83 -14.42 26.96 -8.94
CA LEU A 83 -14.88 27.59 -7.70
C LEU A 83 -14.21 28.95 -7.48
N ASN A 84 -12.90 29.04 -7.75
CA ASN A 84 -12.18 30.29 -7.62
C ASN A 84 -12.66 31.33 -8.64
N GLN A 85 -12.87 30.94 -9.90
CA GLN A 85 -13.48 31.81 -10.91
C GLN A 85 -14.88 32.27 -10.49
N ALA A 86 -15.73 31.38 -9.95
CA ALA A 86 -17.05 31.74 -9.45
C ALA A 86 -16.98 32.70 -8.25
N LYS A 87 -16.02 32.53 -7.33
CA LYS A 87 -15.79 33.46 -6.22
C LYS A 87 -15.34 34.84 -6.71
N ASN A 88 -14.45 34.88 -7.71
CA ASN A 88 -13.91 36.13 -8.25
C ASN A 88 -14.88 36.84 -9.21
N HIS A 89 -15.80 36.11 -9.86
CA HIS A 89 -16.83 36.65 -10.76
C HIS A 89 -18.24 36.69 -10.15
N SER A 90 -18.39 36.43 -8.85
CA SER A 90 -19.70 36.55 -8.18
C SER A 90 -20.08 38.03 -8.07
N PRO A 91 -21.20 38.48 -8.66
CA PRO A 91 -21.78 39.77 -8.33
C PRO A 91 -22.15 39.77 -6.84
N PRO A 92 -22.10 40.91 -6.12
CA PRO A 92 -22.47 40.95 -4.71
C PRO A 92 -23.86 40.33 -4.52
N ALA A 93 -23.95 39.30 -3.68
CA ALA A 93 -25.20 38.63 -3.36
C ALA A 93 -26.22 39.68 -2.93
N LYS A 94 -27.26 39.88 -3.75
CA LYS A 94 -28.44 40.62 -3.31
C LYS A 94 -29.06 39.81 -2.18
N ARG A 95 -28.96 40.33 -0.95
CA ARG A 95 -29.72 39.85 0.19
C ARG A 95 -31.19 40.16 -0.10
N ASP A 96 -31.90 39.22 -0.71
CA ASP A 96 -33.35 39.26 -0.80
C ASP A 96 -33.93 38.90 0.57
N HIS A 97 -34.02 39.91 1.42
CA HIS A 97 -34.88 39.91 2.61
C HIS A 97 -36.33 40.04 2.13
N GLY A 98 -37.02 38.90 1.98
CA GLY A 98 -38.38 38.85 1.45
C GLY A 98 -39.17 37.61 1.90
N ASN A 99 -39.57 37.62 3.17
CA ASN A 99 -40.87 37.23 3.72
C ASN A 99 -41.85 36.31 2.92
N THR A 100 -42.51 35.43 3.68
CA THR A 100 -43.91 34.95 3.52
C THR A 100 -44.15 33.55 2.96
N THR A 101 -44.33 32.64 3.92
CA THR A 101 -45.30 31.53 3.96
C THR A 101 -46.44 31.56 2.93
N LYS A 102 -46.61 30.47 2.16
CA LYS A 102 -47.94 30.01 1.72
C LYS A 102 -48.04 28.49 1.81
N THR A 103 -48.81 28.07 2.79
CA THR A 103 -49.47 26.77 2.92
C THR A 103 -50.61 26.67 1.89
N THR A 104 -50.72 25.56 1.17
CA THR A 104 -52.01 25.09 0.65
C THR A 104 -52.11 23.58 0.85
N ASN A 105 -53.11 23.22 1.66
CA ASN A 105 -53.49 21.89 2.11
C ASN A 105 -53.77 20.94 0.95
N GLN A 106 -53.23 19.72 1.00
CA GLN A 106 -53.87 18.51 0.49
C GLN A 106 -53.53 17.33 1.42
N ASP A 107 -54.48 16.42 1.54
CA ASP A 107 -54.46 15.11 2.23
C ASP A 107 -54.86 15.04 3.72
N GLU A 108 -56.08 15.49 4.00
CA GLU A 108 -56.94 14.87 5.03
C GLU A 108 -57.55 13.57 4.51
N ALA A 109 -56.77 12.50 4.35
CA ALA A 109 -57.31 11.16 4.06
C ALA A 109 -56.34 10.02 4.41
N ARG A 110 -55.79 9.95 5.63
CA ARG A 110 -55.13 8.70 6.08
C ARG A 110 -54.98 8.48 7.58
N LEU A 111 -55.94 8.93 8.39
CA LEU A 111 -56.03 8.48 9.79
C LEU A 111 -56.87 7.20 9.87
N GLN A 112 -56.26 6.07 9.50
CA GLN A 112 -56.67 4.72 9.90
C GLN A 112 -55.61 3.70 9.46
N GLY A 113 -55.04 2.98 10.42
CA GLY A 113 -54.19 1.82 10.16
C GLY A 113 -52.81 1.90 10.81
N ALA A 114 -52.76 1.59 12.11
CA ALA A 114 -51.53 1.22 12.78
C ALA A 114 -50.95 -0.05 12.13
N ALA A 115 -49.90 0.10 11.33
CA ALA A 115 -48.97 -0.97 10.98
C ALA A 115 -47.61 -0.35 10.67
N SER A 116 -46.64 -0.61 11.54
CA SER A 116 -45.24 -0.24 11.40
C SER A 116 -44.64 -0.82 10.11
N PRO A 117 -44.06 -0.02 9.19
CA PRO A 117 -43.45 -0.54 7.97
C PRO A 117 -41.93 -0.74 8.17
N LEU A 118 -41.52 -1.40 9.26
CA LEU A 118 -40.10 -1.75 9.46
C LEU A 118 -39.71 -3.13 8.88
N ALA A 119 -40.62 -3.80 8.18
CA ALA A 119 -40.40 -5.18 7.76
C ALA A 119 -40.72 -5.44 6.28
N GLN A 120 -40.13 -4.67 5.35
CA GLN A 120 -40.15 -5.04 3.92
C GLN A 120 -38.80 -4.78 3.24
N LYS A 121 -37.97 -5.83 3.25
CA LYS A 121 -37.10 -6.31 2.17
C LYS A 121 -36.69 -5.25 1.13
N THR A 122 -35.54 -4.62 1.33
CA THR A 122 -34.89 -3.77 0.31
C THR A 122 -34.38 -4.63 -0.84
N PRO A 123 -34.79 -4.39 -2.11
CA PRO A 123 -34.00 -4.84 -3.25
C PRO A 123 -32.69 -4.02 -3.30
N SER A 124 -31.58 -4.72 -3.52
CA SER A 124 -30.23 -4.16 -3.63
C SER A 124 -30.19 -2.93 -4.55
N MET A 125 -29.85 -1.78 -3.98
CA MET A 125 -29.35 -0.62 -4.72
C MET A 125 -27.85 -0.82 -4.96
N PRO A 126 -27.32 -0.65 -6.18
CA PRO A 126 -25.87 -0.65 -6.41
C PRO A 126 -25.29 0.60 -5.74
N GLY A 127 -24.45 0.42 -4.72
CA GLY A 127 -23.69 1.51 -4.09
C GLY A 127 -24.04 1.87 -2.64
N ALA A 128 -24.93 1.13 -1.96
CA ALA A 128 -25.09 1.28 -0.50
C ALA A 128 -24.03 0.46 0.26
N LEU A 129 -23.28 1.13 1.15
CA LEU A 129 -22.28 0.51 2.03
C LEU A 129 -22.94 -0.53 2.97
N PRO A 130 -22.35 -1.72 3.17
CA PRO A 130 -22.84 -2.65 4.19
C PRO A 130 -22.65 -2.04 5.58
N GLN A 131 -23.69 -2.14 6.42
CA GLN A 131 -23.57 -1.82 7.85
C GLN A 131 -22.61 -2.83 8.47
N THR A 132 -21.36 -2.42 8.70
CA THR A 132 -20.37 -3.24 9.40
C THR A 132 -20.67 -3.25 10.89
N ALA A 133 -20.73 -4.45 11.47
CA ALA A 133 -20.79 -4.67 12.90
C ALA A 133 -19.65 -3.93 13.63
N THR A 134 -19.98 -3.34 14.77
CA THR A 134 -19.04 -2.73 15.71
C THR A 134 -17.89 -3.70 16.06
N PRO A 135 -16.62 -3.36 15.80
CA PRO A 135 -15.51 -4.15 16.35
C PRO A 135 -15.31 -3.78 17.82
N SER A 136 -15.40 -4.79 18.70
CA SER A 136 -14.95 -4.71 20.08
C SER A 136 -13.46 -4.35 20.10
N SER A 137 -13.13 -3.23 20.74
CA SER A 137 -11.75 -2.79 20.96
C SER A 137 -11.16 -3.53 22.15
N THR A 138 -10.28 -4.49 21.89
CA THR A 138 -9.23 -4.94 22.82
C THR A 138 -8.19 -5.69 22.01
N THR A 139 -7.16 -4.98 21.59
CA THR A 139 -5.79 -5.50 21.48
C THR A 139 -4.92 -4.25 21.47
N SER A 140 -4.51 -3.88 22.68
CA SER A 140 -3.59 -2.80 22.96
C SER A 140 -2.26 -3.09 22.28
N ALA A 141 -1.66 -2.03 21.75
CA ALA A 141 -0.43 -2.05 21.00
C ALA A 141 0.78 -2.46 21.86
N ASP A 142 1.40 -3.60 21.55
CA ASP A 142 2.74 -3.95 22.03
C ASP A 142 3.79 -3.39 21.05
N TYR A 143 4.05 -2.08 21.14
CA TYR A 143 5.27 -1.50 20.58
C TYR A 143 6.28 -1.31 21.71
N VAL A 144 7.39 -2.04 21.64
CA VAL A 144 8.56 -1.81 22.49
C VAL A 144 9.40 -0.70 21.85
N LEU A 145 9.47 0.45 22.52
CA LEU A 145 10.40 1.53 22.17
C LEU A 145 11.83 1.09 22.50
N VAL A 146 12.62 0.76 21.47
CA VAL A 146 14.05 0.50 21.63
C VAL A 146 14.78 1.84 21.65
N GLU A 147 15.27 2.23 22.83
CA GLU A 147 16.12 3.39 23.01
C GLU A 147 17.50 3.10 22.38
N ARG A 148 17.82 3.76 21.27
CA ARG A 148 19.16 3.72 20.68
C ARG A 148 20.06 4.63 21.52
N PRO A 149 21.21 4.17 22.04
CA PRO A 149 22.14 5.07 22.69
C PRO A 149 22.61 6.11 21.67
N SER A 150 22.51 7.38 22.05
CA SER A 150 23.02 8.52 21.32
C SER A 150 24.53 8.39 21.16
N SER A 151 24.99 7.96 19.98
CA SER A 151 26.38 8.08 19.58
C SER A 151 26.70 9.54 19.27
N SER A 152 26.88 10.36 20.31
CA SER A 152 27.63 11.61 20.26
C SER A 152 27.65 12.31 21.62
N ALA A 153 28.63 11.98 22.46
CA ALA A 153 29.19 12.91 23.43
C ALA A 153 30.61 12.47 23.83
N GLN A 154 31.59 13.23 23.34
CA GLN A 154 32.91 13.53 23.93
C GLN A 154 33.89 12.36 24.11
N ALA A 155 34.98 12.26 23.36
CA ALA A 155 36.13 13.19 23.33
C ALA A 155 36.72 13.45 24.73
N GLU A 156 37.94 12.95 24.92
CA GLU A 156 39.02 13.61 25.67
C GLU A 156 38.92 13.67 27.21
N ALA A 157 39.64 12.76 27.87
CA ALA A 157 40.35 12.94 29.14
C ALA A 157 41.32 11.74 29.27
N ALA A 158 42.60 11.92 28.97
CA ALA A 158 43.68 12.25 29.92
C ALA A 158 44.12 11.03 30.75
#